data_AF-A0A2N2Z4S9-F1
#
_entry.id   AF-A0A2N2Z4S9-F1
#
_cell.length_a   1.000
_cell.length_b   1.000
_cell.length_c   1.000
_cell.angle_alpha   90.00
_cell.angle_beta   90.00
_cell.angle_gamma   90.00
#
_symmetry.space_group_name_H-M   'P 1'
#
loop_
_entity.id
_entity.type
_entity.pdbx_description
1 polymer ?
#
loop_
_entity_poly.entity_id
_entity_poly.type
_entity_poly.pdbx_seq_one_letter_code
_entity_poly.pdbx_strand_id
1 'polypeptide(L)'
;MKKYSYILVVFILFPLISIAQANISGLVKDRNSNAPLENVHISFGNQVAITNAKGEFTFENIKAESALLIASIIGYKLEQQRVQLIEGSNIILFFLEQDDHFIDEVIVSATRTESRISDIPGRVEVITPEKISLSSYQSVDELLSLLPGVQTARSFGLFSFRSTVSMRGVSGKEQARTLVLLNGVPVNKA
;
A
#
# COMPACT_ATOMS: atom_id res chain seq x y z
N MET A 1 -59.13 -34.09 15.44
CA MET A 1 -58.10 -34.56 14.47
C MET A 1 -57.48 -33.42 13.65
N LYS A 2 -58.23 -32.38 13.24
CA LYS A 2 -57.69 -31.25 12.43
C LYS A 2 -56.59 -30.41 13.10
N LYS A 3 -56.55 -30.33 14.45
CA LYS A 3 -55.55 -29.55 15.21
C LYS A 3 -54.13 -30.11 15.12
N TYR A 4 -53.99 -31.44 15.09
CA TYR A 4 -52.69 -32.11 14.91
C TYR A 4 -52.18 -32.05 13.46
N SER A 5 -53.08 -31.79 12.51
CA SER A 5 -52.74 -31.65 11.09
C SER A 5 -51.87 -30.42 10.82
N TYR A 6 -52.13 -29.29 11.50
CA TYR A 6 -51.32 -28.07 11.34
C TYR A 6 -49.91 -28.23 11.94
N ILE A 7 -49.79 -28.94 13.06
CA ILE A 7 -48.50 -29.23 13.71
C ILE A 7 -47.62 -30.09 12.80
N LEU A 8 -48.21 -31.07 12.10
CA LEU A 8 -47.50 -31.96 11.18
C LEU A 8 -47.00 -31.22 9.93
N VAL A 9 -47.76 -30.25 9.43
CA VAL A 9 -47.34 -29.38 8.30
C VAL A 9 -46.17 -28.49 8.70
N VAL A 10 -46.17 -27.90 9.89
CA VAL A 10 -45.06 -27.07 10.40
C VAL A 10 -43.78 -27.89 10.57
N PHE A 11 -43.88 -29.14 11.02
CA PHE A 11 -42.71 -30.03 11.18
C PHE A 11 -42.09 -30.45 9.84
N ILE A 12 -42.90 -30.52 8.77
CA ILE A 12 -42.46 -30.83 7.40
C ILE A 12 -41.77 -29.65 6.71
N LEU A 13 -42.07 -28.40 7.12
CA LEU A 13 -41.46 -27.18 6.58
C LEU A 13 -40.16 -26.78 7.29
N PHE A 14 -39.84 -27.39 8.43
CA PHE A 14 -38.63 -27.08 9.22
C PHE A 14 -37.27 -27.39 8.55
N PRO A 15 -37.10 -28.44 7.70
CA PRO A 15 -35.79 -28.72 7.07
C PRO A 15 -35.44 -27.79 5.90
N LEU A 16 -36.29 -26.82 5.52
CA LEU A 16 -36.00 -25.88 4.43
C LEU A 16 -35.02 -24.75 4.80
N ILE A 17 -34.62 -24.66 6.07
CA ILE A 17 -33.65 -23.66 6.56
C ILE A 17 -32.25 -24.27 6.67
N SER A 18 -31.91 -25.24 5.82
CA SER A 18 -30.57 -25.83 5.79
C SER A 18 -29.54 -24.72 5.50
N ILE A 19 -28.62 -24.52 6.44
CA ILE A 19 -27.51 -23.59 6.29
C ILE A 19 -26.54 -24.23 5.30
N ALA A 20 -26.39 -23.62 4.13
CA ALA A 20 -25.43 -23.99 3.11
C ALA A 20 -24.00 -23.72 3.59
N GLN A 21 -23.39 -24.69 4.28
CA GLN A 21 -21.99 -24.64 4.71
C GLN A 21 -21.09 -25.09 3.57
N ALA A 22 -20.13 -24.25 3.21
CA ALA A 22 -19.05 -24.56 2.29
C ALA A 22 -17.72 -24.58 3.06
N ASN A 23 -16.74 -25.27 2.49
CA ASN A 23 -15.36 -25.24 2.89
C ASN A 23 -14.54 -24.72 1.70
N ILE A 24 -13.63 -23.79 1.94
CA ILE A 24 -12.59 -23.43 0.96
C ILE A 24 -11.31 -24.08 1.41
N SER A 25 -10.65 -24.75 0.49
CA SER A 25 -9.25 -25.11 0.61
C SER A 25 -8.51 -24.52 -0.56
N GLY A 26 -7.22 -24.26 -0.39
CA GLY A 26 -6.46 -23.73 -1.51
C GLY A 26 -4.99 -23.70 -1.24
N LEU A 27 -4.27 -23.28 -2.26
CA LEU A 27 -2.83 -23.18 -2.22
C LEU A 27 -2.39 -21.85 -2.82
N VAL A 28 -1.35 -21.28 -2.26
CA VAL A 28 -0.77 -20.02 -2.67
C VAL A 28 0.65 -20.23 -3.15
N LYS A 29 0.94 -19.78 -4.36
CA LYS A 29 2.26 -19.86 -4.98
C LYS A 29 2.76 -18.50 -5.43
N ASP A 30 4.08 -18.41 -5.51
CA ASP A 30 4.78 -17.35 -6.21
C ASP A 30 4.63 -17.54 -7.73
N ARG A 31 4.30 -16.48 -8.45
CA ARG A 31 4.07 -16.50 -9.90
C ARG A 31 5.34 -16.78 -10.71
N ASN A 32 6.50 -16.35 -10.23
CA ASN A 32 7.78 -16.45 -10.93
C ASN A 32 8.46 -17.78 -10.64
N SER A 33 8.54 -18.17 -9.37
CA SER A 33 9.27 -19.37 -8.92
C SER A 33 8.39 -20.62 -8.82
N ASN A 34 7.06 -20.48 -8.85
CA ASN A 34 6.10 -21.53 -8.51
C ASN A 34 6.29 -22.14 -7.11
N ALA A 35 7.09 -21.50 -6.25
CA ALA A 35 7.29 -21.93 -4.88
C ALA A 35 6.02 -21.68 -4.05
N PRO A 36 5.67 -22.59 -3.12
CA PRO A 36 4.59 -22.33 -2.18
C PRO A 36 4.95 -21.17 -1.26
N LEU A 37 3.96 -20.31 -0.96
CA LEU A 37 4.14 -19.14 -0.09
C LEU A 37 3.51 -19.37 1.29
N GLU A 38 4.35 -19.37 2.32
CA GLU A 38 3.96 -19.44 3.72
C GLU A 38 3.62 -18.04 4.27
N ASN A 39 2.79 -17.98 5.32
CA ASN A 39 2.41 -16.75 6.02
C ASN A 39 1.65 -15.72 5.16
N VAL A 40 0.99 -16.18 4.09
CA VAL A 40 0.12 -15.32 3.29
C VAL A 40 -1.20 -15.13 4.02
N HIS A 41 -1.60 -13.88 4.21
CA HIS A 41 -2.89 -13.53 4.78
C HIS A 41 -3.95 -13.58 3.70
N ILE A 42 -4.91 -14.47 3.87
CA ILE A 42 -6.05 -14.61 2.98
C ILE A 42 -7.28 -14.13 3.73
N SER A 43 -7.96 -13.12 3.19
CA SER A 43 -9.20 -12.61 3.78
C SER A 43 -10.42 -13.05 2.97
N PHE A 44 -11.43 -13.51 3.68
CA PHE A 44 -12.75 -13.85 3.18
C PHE A 44 -13.79 -13.04 3.98
N GLY A 45 -14.19 -11.88 3.48
CA GLY A 45 -15.04 -10.95 4.22
C GLY A 45 -14.40 -10.56 5.56
N ASN A 46 -15.01 -11.00 6.68
CA ASN A 46 -14.50 -10.75 8.04
C ASN A 46 -13.60 -11.88 8.59
N GLN A 47 -13.43 -12.98 7.85
CA GLN A 47 -12.58 -14.10 8.26
C GLN A 47 -11.21 -13.98 7.61
N VAL A 48 -10.17 -14.42 8.33
CA VAL A 48 -8.79 -14.44 7.84
C VAL A 48 -8.19 -15.81 8.10
N ALA A 49 -7.53 -16.37 7.09
CA ALA A 49 -6.71 -17.58 7.19
C ALA A 49 -5.27 -17.24 6.80
N ILE A 50 -4.32 -18.01 7.34
CA ILE A 50 -2.90 -17.85 7.06
C ILE A 50 -2.40 -19.15 6.43
N THR A 51 -1.57 -19.03 5.39
CA THR A 51 -1.00 -20.22 4.72
C THR A 51 0.09 -20.89 5.55
N ASN A 52 0.13 -22.22 5.51
CA ASN A 52 1.17 -23.03 6.15
C ASN A 52 2.47 -23.09 5.31
N ALA A 53 3.49 -23.81 5.79
CA ALA A 53 4.78 -24.01 5.10
C ALA A 53 4.68 -24.65 3.69
N LYS A 54 3.53 -25.25 3.35
CA LYS A 54 3.22 -25.80 2.01
C LYS A 54 2.40 -24.84 1.15
N GLY A 55 2.12 -23.63 1.65
CA GLY A 55 1.29 -22.62 1.01
C GLY A 55 -0.20 -22.93 1.06
N GLU A 56 -0.64 -23.90 1.85
CA GLU A 56 -2.05 -24.32 1.91
C GLU A 56 -2.83 -23.49 2.93
N PHE A 57 -4.10 -23.21 2.63
CA PHE A 57 -5.04 -22.54 3.53
C PHE A 57 -6.40 -23.22 3.50
N THR A 58 -7.14 -23.09 4.60
CA THR A 58 -8.48 -23.66 4.75
C THR A 58 -9.43 -22.69 5.48
N PHE A 59 -10.63 -22.51 4.94
CA PHE A 59 -11.76 -21.91 5.63
C PHE A 59 -12.85 -22.97 5.79
N GLU A 60 -13.33 -23.13 7.01
CA GLU A 60 -14.40 -24.07 7.34
C GLU A 60 -15.68 -23.30 7.66
N ASN A 61 -16.83 -23.91 7.35
CA ASN A 61 -18.14 -23.40 7.76
C ASN A 61 -18.43 -21.95 7.29
N ILE A 62 -18.14 -21.69 6.02
CA ILE A 62 -18.44 -20.42 5.34
C ILE A 62 -19.77 -20.54 4.59
N LYS A 63 -20.46 -19.42 4.39
CA LYS A 63 -21.68 -19.39 3.58
C LYS A 63 -21.34 -19.62 2.11
N ALA A 64 -22.07 -20.52 1.46
CA ALA A 64 -21.96 -20.72 0.01
C ALA A 64 -22.54 -19.51 -0.75
N GLU A 65 -21.71 -18.49 -0.96
CA GLU A 65 -22.06 -17.28 -1.71
C GLU A 65 -20.94 -16.84 -2.65
N SER A 66 -21.26 -15.96 -3.61
CA SER A 66 -20.24 -15.32 -4.44
C SER A 66 -19.48 -14.30 -3.60
N ALA A 67 -18.19 -14.54 -3.40
CA ALA A 67 -17.37 -13.77 -2.49
C ALA A 67 -16.05 -13.36 -3.13
N LEU A 68 -15.42 -12.34 -2.55
CA LEU A 68 -14.12 -11.85 -2.96
C LEU A 68 -13.10 -12.30 -1.93
N LEU A 69 -12.11 -13.06 -2.39
CA LEU A 69 -10.95 -13.46 -1.61
C LEU A 69 -9.80 -12.54 -1.93
N ILE A 70 -9.06 -12.14 -0.91
CA ILE A 70 -7.90 -11.29 -1.04
C ILE A 70 -6.71 -12.02 -0.44
N ALA A 71 -5.65 -12.20 -1.21
CA ALA A 71 -4.37 -12.71 -0.75
C ALA A 71 -3.39 -11.55 -0.61
N SER A 72 -2.75 -11.45 0.55
CA SER A 72 -1.80 -10.38 0.87
C SER A 72 -0.63 -10.89 1.69
N ILE A 73 0.57 -10.47 1.31
CA ILE A 73 1.82 -10.71 2.03
C ILE A 73 2.78 -9.58 1.69
N ILE A 74 3.68 -9.27 2.63
CA ILE A 74 4.68 -8.21 2.46
C ILE A 74 5.62 -8.59 1.30
N GLY A 75 5.93 -7.62 0.43
CA GLY A 75 6.79 -7.82 -0.74
C GLY A 75 6.09 -8.42 -1.97
N TYR A 76 4.77 -8.58 -1.94
CA TYR A 76 3.97 -9.07 -3.06
C TYR A 76 2.79 -8.15 -3.34
N LYS A 77 2.36 -8.11 -4.60
CA LYS A 77 1.16 -7.38 -5.01
C LYS A 77 -0.07 -8.05 -4.43
N LEU A 78 -0.99 -7.25 -3.92
CA LEU A 78 -2.25 -7.72 -3.40
C LEU A 78 -3.09 -8.31 -4.53
N GLU A 79 -3.46 -9.59 -4.41
CA GLU A 79 -4.23 -10.32 -5.41
C GLU A 79 -5.68 -10.51 -4.93
N GLN A 80 -6.65 -10.19 -5.78
CA GLN A 80 -8.07 -10.32 -5.46
C GLN A 80 -8.76 -11.23 -6.47
N GLN A 81 -9.43 -12.27 -5.97
CA GLN A 81 -10.15 -13.21 -6.81
C GLN A 81 -11.60 -13.32 -6.37
N ARG A 82 -12.51 -13.10 -7.32
CA ARG A 82 -13.94 -13.37 -7.11
C ARG A 82 -14.21 -14.85 -7.36
N VAL A 83 -14.75 -15.53 -6.36
CA VAL A 83 -15.06 -16.95 -6.45
C VAL A 83 -16.54 -17.19 -6.18
N GLN A 84 -17.13 -18.11 -6.95
CA GLN A 84 -18.48 -18.59 -6.70
C GLN A 84 -18.36 -19.84 -5.83
N LEU A 85 -18.72 -19.72 -4.56
CA LEU A 85 -18.66 -20.85 -3.65
C LEU A 85 -19.87 -21.74 -3.87
N ILE A 86 -19.59 -23.01 -4.17
CA ILE A 86 -20.60 -24.07 -4.14
C ILE A 86 -20.61 -24.73 -2.75
N GLU A 87 -21.74 -25.34 -2.39
CA GLU A 87 -21.81 -26.18 -1.19
C GLU A 87 -20.78 -27.32 -1.24
N GLY A 88 -20.16 -27.61 -0.10
CA GLY A 88 -19.07 -28.60 -0.02
C GLY A 88 -17.68 -27.99 -0.20
N SER A 89 -16.79 -28.69 -0.91
CA SER A 89 -15.36 -28.34 -0.99
C SER A 89 -15.04 -27.51 -2.24
N ASN A 90 -14.49 -26.31 -2.03
CA ASN A 90 -14.02 -25.42 -3.09
C ASN A 90 -12.49 -25.38 -3.04
N ILE A 91 -11.82 -25.64 -4.17
CA ILE A 91 -10.36 -25.59 -4.28
C ILE A 91 -9.95 -24.33 -5.06
N ILE A 92 -9.11 -23.49 -4.46
CA ILE A 92 -8.69 -22.20 -5.02
C ILE A 92 -7.17 -22.12 -5.07
N LEU A 93 -6.63 -21.60 -6.17
CA LEU A 93 -5.20 -21.46 -6.37
C LEU A 93 -4.88 -19.98 -6.60
N PHE A 94 -4.04 -19.41 -5.74
CA PHE A 94 -3.52 -18.05 -5.89
C PHE A 94 -2.11 -18.06 -6.43
N PHE A 95 -1.82 -17.13 -7.33
CA PHE A 95 -0.47 -16.80 -7.79
C PHE A 95 -0.18 -15.35 -7.43
N LEU A 96 0.71 -15.10 -6.48
CA LEU A 96 1.15 -13.75 -6.16
C LEU A 96 2.37 -13.38 -6.98
N GLU A 97 2.36 -12.15 -7.47
CA GLU A 97 3.50 -11.52 -8.14
C GLU A 97 4.28 -10.71 -7.12
N GLN A 98 5.61 -10.83 -7.13
CA GLN A 98 6.47 -10.01 -6.28
C GLN A 98 6.27 -8.53 -6.62
N ASP A 99 6.18 -7.71 -5.58
CA ASP A 99 6.08 -6.27 -5.74
C ASP A 99 7.46 -5.64 -5.63
N ASP A 100 8.09 -5.45 -6.79
CA ASP A 100 9.39 -4.79 -6.90
C ASP A 100 9.32 -3.27 -6.56
N HIS A 101 8.12 -2.73 -6.32
CA HIS A 101 7.89 -1.30 -6.03
C HIS A 101 7.77 -0.98 -4.53
N PHE A 102 8.25 -1.85 -3.63
CA PHE A 102 8.19 -1.66 -2.17
C PHE A 102 9.11 -0.52 -1.62
N ILE A 103 9.35 0.53 -2.42
CA ILE A 103 9.93 1.81 -2.02
C ILE A 103 8.94 2.91 -2.44
N ASP A 104 7.73 2.90 -1.91
CA ASP A 104 6.94 4.13 -1.85
C ASP A 104 7.59 5.00 -0.76
N GLU A 105 8.47 5.92 -1.17
CA GLU A 105 9.08 6.91 -0.28
C GLU A 105 7.97 7.70 0.45
N VAL A 106 7.76 7.39 1.73
CA VAL A 106 6.91 8.19 2.60
C VAL A 106 7.67 9.46 2.98
N ILE A 107 7.30 10.59 2.39
CA ILE A 107 7.87 11.88 2.78
C ILE A 107 6.96 12.51 3.81
N VAL A 108 7.48 12.69 5.01
CA VAL A 108 6.83 13.51 6.03
C VAL A 108 7.05 14.97 5.65
N SER A 109 6.11 15.55 4.89
CA SER A 109 6.11 16.99 4.59
C SER A 109 5.56 17.81 5.76
N ALA A 110 5.99 19.08 5.80
CA ALA A 110 5.85 20.03 6.92
C ALA A 110 4.41 20.44 7.32
N THR A 111 3.37 19.83 6.74
CA THR A 111 1.96 20.07 7.11
C THR A 111 1.45 19.15 8.21
N ARG A 112 2.28 18.22 8.73
CA ARG A 112 1.91 17.30 9.83
C ARG A 112 0.81 16.30 9.45
N THR A 113 0.57 16.13 8.15
CA THR A 113 -0.32 15.13 7.55
C THR A 113 0.48 14.30 6.54
N GLU A 114 0.45 12.98 6.71
CA GLU A 114 0.98 12.04 5.72
C GLU A 114 0.12 12.14 4.45
N SER A 115 0.74 12.36 3.29
CA SER A 115 0.05 12.42 2.01
C SER A 115 0.96 11.84 0.95
N ARG A 116 0.42 10.95 0.12
CA ARG A 116 1.18 10.37 -1.00
C ARG A 116 1.51 11.48 -1.99
N ILE A 117 2.69 11.41 -2.61
CA ILE A 117 3.12 12.38 -3.63
C ILE A 117 2.08 12.48 -4.76
N SER A 118 1.41 11.37 -5.09
CA SER A 118 0.33 11.28 -6.08
C SER A 118 -0.87 12.18 -5.79
N ASP A 119 -1.11 12.52 -4.53
CA ASP A 119 -2.35 13.15 -4.08
C ASP A 119 -2.19 14.67 -3.91
N ILE A 120 -0.96 15.20 -4.08
CA ILE A 120 -0.67 16.62 -3.94
C ILE A 120 -0.86 17.30 -5.31
N PRO A 121 -1.78 18.27 -5.45
CA PRO A 121 -1.91 19.06 -6.66
C PRO A 121 -0.74 20.05 -6.78
N GLY A 122 0.43 19.56 -7.17
CA GLY A 122 1.66 20.34 -7.30
C GLY A 122 2.87 19.50 -7.68
N ARG A 123 3.90 20.12 -8.25
CA ARG A 123 5.19 19.46 -8.47
C ARG A 123 5.93 19.34 -7.15
N VAL A 124 6.21 18.11 -6.72
CA VAL A 124 7.06 17.79 -5.57
C VAL A 124 8.26 17.01 -6.09
N GLU A 125 9.45 17.42 -5.69
CA GLU A 125 10.71 16.77 -6.03
C GLU A 125 11.41 16.36 -4.73
N VAL A 126 12.00 15.16 -4.75
CA VAL A 126 12.49 14.49 -3.55
C VAL A 126 13.90 14.02 -3.85
N ILE A 127 14.82 14.37 -2.96
CA ILE A 127 16.20 13.93 -3.04
C ILE A 127 16.40 12.88 -1.95
N THR A 128 16.50 11.63 -2.38
CA THR A 128 16.63 10.46 -1.50
C THR A 128 18.04 10.39 -0.88
N PRO A 129 18.22 9.74 0.28
CA PRO A 129 19.54 9.52 0.88
C PRO A 129 20.53 8.80 -0.06
N GLU A 130 20.04 7.88 -0.90
CA GLU A 130 20.85 7.18 -1.90
C GLU A 130 21.36 8.16 -2.96
N LYS A 131 20.50 9.05 -3.45
CA LYS A 131 20.87 10.08 -4.43
C LYS A 131 21.87 11.08 -3.85
N ILE A 132 21.76 11.42 -2.57
CA ILE A 132 22.74 12.25 -1.86
C ILE A 132 24.07 11.51 -1.77
N SER A 133 24.06 10.24 -1.36
CA SER A 133 25.27 9.42 -1.17
C SER A 133 26.04 9.15 -2.47
N LEU A 134 25.31 9.06 -3.59
CA LEU A 134 25.89 8.92 -4.94
C LEU A 134 26.37 10.26 -5.51
N SER A 135 26.00 11.38 -4.89
CA SER A 135 26.39 12.71 -5.36
C SER A 135 27.70 13.16 -4.73
N SER A 136 28.56 13.82 -5.51
CA SER A 136 29.84 14.37 -5.03
C SER A 136 29.69 15.76 -4.39
N TYR A 137 28.47 16.23 -4.16
CA TYR A 137 28.21 17.58 -3.65
C TYR A 137 28.45 17.66 -2.15
N GLN A 138 29.07 18.75 -1.72
CA GLN A 138 29.48 18.93 -0.31
C GLN A 138 28.46 19.73 0.49
N SER A 139 27.41 20.23 -0.16
CA SER A 139 26.46 21.18 0.42
C SER A 139 25.06 21.00 -0.13
N VAL A 140 24.07 21.30 0.72
CA VAL A 140 22.65 21.13 0.40
C VAL A 140 22.22 22.03 -0.76
N ASP A 141 22.73 23.25 -0.84
CA ASP A 141 22.35 24.20 -1.90
C ASP A 141 22.93 23.84 -3.27
N GLU A 142 24.07 23.16 -3.34
CA GLU A 142 24.54 22.56 -4.60
C GLU A 142 23.62 21.42 -5.03
N LEU A 143 23.22 20.58 -4.09
CA LEU A 143 22.28 19.48 -4.34
C LEU A 143 20.93 19.99 -4.83
N LEU A 144 20.43 21.08 -4.24
CA LEU A 144 19.19 21.74 -4.68
C LEU A 144 19.32 22.38 -6.07
N SER A 145 20.51 22.79 -6.50
CA SER A 145 20.73 23.37 -7.84
C SER A 145 20.52 22.37 -8.99
N LEU A 146 20.52 21.06 -8.68
CA LEU A 146 20.20 20.00 -9.65
C LEU A 146 18.72 19.97 -10.02
N LEU A 147 17.86 20.55 -9.17
CA LEU A 147 16.43 20.48 -9.37
C LEU A 147 15.98 21.51 -10.43
N PRO A 148 15.15 21.11 -11.39
CA PRO A 148 14.71 22.00 -12.45
C PRO A 148 13.91 23.17 -11.89
N GLY A 149 14.34 24.39 -12.22
CA GLY A 149 13.66 25.62 -11.78
C GLY A 149 14.07 26.10 -10.38
N VAL A 150 15.05 25.47 -9.75
CA VAL A 150 15.73 25.94 -8.54
C VAL A 150 17.03 26.64 -8.95
N GLN A 151 17.31 27.79 -8.35
CA GLN A 151 18.55 28.54 -8.52
C GLN A 151 19.15 28.79 -7.16
N THR A 152 20.45 28.56 -7.02
CA THR A 152 21.18 28.87 -5.79
C THR A 152 22.27 29.89 -6.07
N ALA A 153 22.44 30.83 -5.15
CA ALA A 153 23.42 31.90 -5.27
C ALA A 153 24.23 32.03 -3.98
N ARG A 154 25.54 32.20 -4.12
CA ARG A 154 26.47 32.48 -3.02
C ARG A 154 27.14 33.82 -3.26
N SER A 155 27.04 34.74 -2.30
CA SER A 155 27.61 36.08 -2.44
C SER A 155 29.15 36.09 -2.53
N PHE A 156 29.81 35.11 -1.91
CA PHE A 156 31.28 34.98 -1.87
C PHE A 156 31.80 33.60 -2.34
N GLY A 157 31.08 32.94 -3.24
CA GLY A 157 31.48 31.63 -3.77
C GLY A 157 31.67 30.57 -2.66
N LEU A 158 32.74 29.78 -2.74
CA LEU A 158 33.06 28.69 -1.81
C LEU A 158 33.29 29.14 -0.36
N PHE A 159 33.55 30.42 -0.12
CA PHE A 159 33.79 30.97 1.23
C PHE A 159 32.50 31.45 1.92
N SER A 160 31.34 31.37 1.24
CA SER A 160 30.05 31.80 1.77
C SER A 160 29.35 30.67 2.50
N PHE A 161 29.20 30.80 3.83
CA PHE A 161 28.39 29.87 4.65
C PHE A 161 26.88 30.07 4.48
N ARG A 162 26.46 31.12 3.76
CA ARG A 162 25.06 31.41 3.47
C ARG A 162 24.83 31.36 1.97
N SER A 163 23.86 30.55 1.58
CA SER A 163 23.36 30.45 0.21
C SER A 163 21.93 30.97 0.16
N THR A 164 21.60 31.63 -0.93
CA THR A 164 20.24 32.05 -1.24
C THR A 164 19.67 31.05 -2.22
N VAL A 165 18.53 30.46 -1.89
CA VAL A 165 17.78 29.55 -2.77
C VAL A 165 16.57 30.31 -3.31
N SER A 166 16.40 30.30 -4.62
CA SER A 166 15.23 30.85 -5.28
C SER A 166 14.62 29.83 -6.23
N MET A 167 13.31 29.91 -6.46
CA MET A 167 12.58 29.01 -7.34
C MET A 167 11.74 29.78 -8.36
N ARG A 168 11.43 29.16 -9.50
CA ARG A 168 10.54 29.72 -10.54
C ARG A 168 11.05 31.04 -11.16
N GLY A 169 12.37 31.19 -11.30
CA GLY A 169 12.97 32.29 -12.05
C GLY A 169 13.07 33.64 -11.33
N VAL A 170 12.73 33.71 -10.03
CA VAL A 170 13.00 34.91 -9.23
C VAL A 170 14.49 34.97 -8.91
N SER A 171 15.13 36.11 -9.18
CA SER A 171 16.59 36.24 -9.03
C SER A 171 16.99 36.20 -7.56
N GLY A 172 18.00 35.40 -7.21
CA GLY A 172 18.54 35.29 -5.85
C GLY A 172 19.24 36.55 -5.30
N LYS A 173 19.19 37.67 -6.02
CA LYS A 173 19.66 38.99 -5.58
C LYS A 173 18.57 39.81 -4.87
N GLU A 174 17.30 39.49 -5.08
CA GLU A 174 16.18 40.05 -4.32
C GLU A 174 15.84 39.11 -3.15
N GLN A 175 15.24 39.62 -2.07
CA GLN A 175 14.85 38.82 -0.90
C GLN A 175 14.16 37.53 -1.37
N ALA A 176 14.81 36.39 -1.09
CA ALA A 176 14.37 35.09 -1.55
C ALA A 176 12.99 34.77 -0.97
N ARG A 177 11.96 34.87 -1.82
CA ARG A 177 10.58 34.48 -1.48
C ARG A 177 10.39 32.97 -1.29
N THR A 178 11.48 32.21 -1.21
CA THR A 178 11.48 30.77 -1.01
C THR A 178 11.69 30.47 0.47
N LEU A 179 10.66 29.94 1.11
CA LEU A 179 10.75 29.48 2.49
C LEU A 179 11.55 28.18 2.54
N VAL A 180 12.60 28.16 3.35
CA VAL A 180 13.42 26.99 3.64
C VAL A 180 13.13 26.57 5.07
N LEU A 181 12.70 25.32 5.22
CA LEU A 181 12.39 24.72 6.51
C LEU A 181 13.43 23.63 6.80
N LEU A 182 13.95 23.62 8.03
CA LEU A 182 14.69 22.49 8.58
C LEU A 182 13.82 21.85 9.66
N ASN A 183 13.44 20.59 9.45
CA ASN A 183 12.56 19.85 10.37
C ASN A 183 11.24 20.61 10.69
N GLY A 184 10.69 21.31 9.68
CA GLY A 184 9.47 22.11 9.83
C GLY A 184 9.68 23.51 10.43
N VAL A 185 10.90 23.90 10.79
CA VAL A 185 11.21 25.23 11.34
C VAL A 185 11.87 26.12 10.28
N PRO A 186 11.40 27.36 10.07
CA PRO A 186 12.04 28.31 9.15
C PRO A 186 13.49 28.61 9.53
N VAL A 187 14.41 28.43 8.57
CA VAL A 187 15.85 28.72 8.74
C VAL A 187 16.33 29.94 7.94
N ASN A 188 15.49 30.46 7.06
CA ASN A 188 15.74 31.70 6.32
C ASN A 188 14.65 32.74 6.57
N LYS A 189 14.99 34.01 6.37
CA LYS A 189 14.01 35.09 6.30
C LYS A 189 13.55 35.19 4.85
N ALA A 190 12.34 34.71 4.57
CA ALA A 190 11.68 34.81 3.27
C ALA A 190 10.82 36.07 3.19
#